data_AF-A0A2I2DWQ4-F1
#
_entry.id   AF-A0A2I2DWQ4-F1
#
_cell.length_a   1.000
_cell.length_b   1.000
_cell.length_c   1.000
_cell.angle_alpha   90.00
_cell.angle_beta   90.00
_cell.angle_gamma   90.00
#
_symmetry.space_group_name_H-M   'P 1'
#
loop_
_entity.id
_entity.type
_entity.pdbx_description
1 polymer ?
#
loop_
_entity_poly.entity_id
_entity_poly.type
_entity_poly.pdbx_seq_one_letter_code
_entity_poly.pdbx_strand_id
1 'polypeptide(L)' 'MNTIIQNILVFTAILFALIFLIRKFVWKKSKSKKSCGGDDGCGCG' A
#
# COMPACT_ATOMS: atom_id res chain seq x y z
N MET A 1 17.29 27.45 -10.85
CA MET A 1 17.00 26.04 -11.19
C MET A 1 17.87 25.12 -10.33
N ASN A 2 17.39 24.78 -9.13
CA ASN A 2 18.16 23.98 -8.17
C ASN A 2 17.79 22.50 -8.36
N THR A 3 18.50 21.83 -9.26
CA THR A 3 18.30 20.42 -9.65
C THR A 3 18.33 19.46 -8.46
N ILE A 4 19.07 19.83 -7.41
CA ILE A 4 19.13 19.13 -6.12
C ILE A 4 17.73 18.92 -5.53
N ILE A 5 16.90 19.97 -5.48
CA ILE A 5 15.58 19.93 -4.83
C ILE A 5 14.60 19.07 -5.64
N GLN A 6 14.65 19.15 -6.97
CA GLN A 6 13.80 18.35 -7.85
C GLN A 6 14.18 16.86 -7.81
N ASN A 7 15.47 16.54 -7.74
CA ASN A 7 15.93 15.16 -7.57
C ASN A 7 15.42 14.55 -6.26
N ILE A 8 15.49 15.30 -5.15
CA ILE A 8 15.00 14.83 -3.85
C ILE A 8 13.49 14.52 -3.92
N LEU A 9 12.70 15.38 -4.57
CA LEU A 9 11.26 15.19 -4.74
C LEU A 9 10.94 13.95 -5.59
N VAL A 10 11.69 13.73 -6.68
CA VAL A 10 11.50 12.56 -7.56
C VAL A 10 11.91 11.27 -6.83
N PHE A 11 13.07 11.25 -6.17
CA PHE A 11 13.53 10.09 -5.41
C PHE A 11 12.57 9.75 -4.26
N THR A 12 12.10 10.75 -3.51
CA THR A 12 11.15 10.53 -2.41
C THR A 12 9.81 10.03 -2.91
N ALA A 13 9.28 10.58 -4.01
CA ALA A 13 8.02 10.12 -4.61
C ALA A 13 8.09 8.65 -5.06
N ILE A 14 9.19 8.26 -5.72
CA ILE A 14 9.41 6.87 -6.14
C ILE A 14 9.56 5.97 -4.92
N LEU A 15 10.36 6.36 -3.92
CA LEU A 15 10.55 5.58 -2.69
C LEU A 15 9.21 5.38 -1.96
N PHE A 16 8.39 6.42 -1.86
CA PHE A 16 7.09 6.38 -1.22
C PHE A 16 6.10 5.49 -1.99
N ALA A 17 6.11 5.55 -3.33
CA ALA A 17 5.30 4.69 -4.17
C ALA A 17 5.68 3.21 -4.01
N LEU A 18 6.98 2.89 -3.98
CA LEU A 18 7.47 1.53 -3.75
C LEU A 18 7.09 1.03 -2.35
N ILE A 19 7.32 1.85 -1.31
CA ILE A 19 6.93 1.51 0.07
C ILE A 19 5.41 1.31 0.16
N PHE A 20 4.61 2.15 -0.47
CA PHE A 20 3.16 2.03 -0.49
C PHE A 20 2.70 0.75 -1.21
N LEU A 21 3.31 0.41 -2.35
CA LEU A 21 3.01 -0.82 -3.08
C LEU A 21 3.41 -2.07 -2.28
N ILE A 22 4.62 -2.08 -1.69
CA ILE A 22 5.07 -3.17 -0.82
C ILE A 22 4.12 -3.29 0.37
N ARG A 23 3.79 -2.19 1.05
CA ARG A 23 2.84 -2.18 2.16
C ARG A 23 1.44 -2.62 1.73
N LYS A 24 0.97 -2.25 0.55
CA LYS A 24 -0.36 -2.62 0.07
C LYS A 24 -0.47 -4.10 -0.31
N PHE A 25 0.57 -4.64 -0.95
CA PHE A 25 0.53 -6.00 -1.51
C PHE A 25 1.22 -7.06 -0.64
N VAL A 26 2.32 -6.72 0.03
CA VAL A 26 3.06 -7.63 0.91
C VAL A 26 2.47 -7.64 2.32
N TRP A 27 1.96 -6.50 2.79
CA TRP A 27 1.16 -6.46 4.02
C TRP A 27 -0.29 -6.91 3.74
N LYS A 28 -0.48 -8.09 3.14
CA LYS A 28 -1.72 -8.82 3.40
C LYS A 28 -1.74 -9.07 4.90
N LYS A 29 -2.61 -8.37 5.63
CA LYS A 29 -3.03 -8.83 6.96
C LYS A 29 -3.33 -10.31 6.78
N SER A 30 -2.52 -11.17 7.41
CA SER A 30 -2.86 -12.56 7.61
C SER A 30 -4.29 -12.54 8.11
N LYS A 31 -5.24 -13.01 7.29
CA LYS A 31 -6.60 -13.24 7.77
C LYS A 31 -6.41 -14.19 8.94
N SER A 32 -6.55 -13.64 10.15
CA SER A 32 -6.67 -14.45 11.36
C SER A 32 -7.74 -15.48 11.03
N LYS A 33 -7.35 -16.74 11.11
CA LYS A 33 -8.20 -17.89 10.80
C LYS A 33 -9.53 -17.73 11.55
N LYS A 34 -10.63 -17.93 10.80
CA LYS A 34 -12.02 -18.19 11.23
C LYS A 34 -12.93 -16.96 11.40
N SER A 35 -13.72 -16.68 10.37
CA SER A 35 -15.20 -16.84 10.39
C SER A 35 -15.77 -16.24 9.10
N CYS A 36 -16.57 -17.02 8.36
CA CYS A 36 -17.57 -16.42 7.49
C CYS A 36 -18.53 -15.61 8.39
N GLY A 37 -18.89 -14.41 7.95
CA GLY A 37 -19.87 -13.55 8.62
C GLY A 37 -19.26 -12.47 9.52
N GLY A 38 -19.44 -11.21 9.11
CA GLY A 38 -19.19 -10.04 9.95
C GLY A 38 -18.92 -8.76 9.17
N ASP A 39 -20.00 -8.00 8.93
CA ASP A 39 -20.15 -6.60 8.52
C ASP A 39 -19.55 -6.10 7.19
N ASP A 40 -20.41 -6.17 6.16
CA ASP A 40 -20.69 -5.12 5.17
C ASP A 40 -19.61 -4.73 4.15
N GLY A 41 -19.67 -5.16 2.88
CA GLY A 41 -20.78 -5.79 2.20
C GLY A 41 -20.37 -6.50 0.92
N CYS A 42 -21.16 -7.52 0.61
CA CYS A 42 -21.36 -8.15 -0.68
C CYS A 42 -20.09 -8.52 -1.49
N GLY A 43 -19.73 -9.80 -1.41
CA GLY A 43 -18.73 -10.42 -2.26
C GLY A 43 -18.66 -11.93 -2.07
N CYS A 44 -19.82 -12.58 -1.90
CA CYS A 44 -19.94 -13.99 -2.21
C CYS A 44 -20.08 -14.11 -3.74
N GLY A 45 -19.01 -14.60 -4.36
CA GLY A 45 -18.97 -15.16 -5.70
C GLY A 45 -17.97 -16.31 -5.67
#